data_AF-A0A6A3U4B5-F1
#
_entry.id   AF-A0A6A3U4B5-F1
#
_cell.length_a   1.000
_cell.length_b   1.000
_cell.length_c   1.000
_cell.angle_alpha   90.00
_cell.angle_beta   90.00
_cell.angle_gamma   90.00
#
_symmetry.space_group_name_H-M   'P 1'
#
loop_
_entity.id
_entity.type
_entity.pdbx_description
1 polymer ?
#
loop_
_entity_poly.entity_id
_entity_poly.type
_entity_poly.pdbx_seq_one_letter_code
_entity_poly.pdbx_strand_id
1 'polypeptide(L)'
;MDIVPAEWKLDLGVSVGTDHADDFFLSILFAISVVVIACPCALGLATPTAVMVGCGVGAKKGVLIKGGRALETARYIDTIVFDKTGTLTVGHPSVRDVVVADRAYTPRELLYYGASLEC
;
A
#
# COMPACT_ATOMS: atom_id res chain seq x y z
N MET A 1 11.05 41.90 29.79
CA MET A 1 11.59 40.53 29.83
C MET A 1 12.00 40.19 28.41
N ASP A 2 13.23 40.53 28.04
CA ASP A 2 13.77 40.21 26.72
C ASP A 2 14.12 38.72 26.68
N ILE A 3 13.32 37.95 25.94
CA ILE A 3 13.55 36.51 25.70
C ILE A 3 14.71 36.30 24.71
N VAL A 4 15.08 37.34 23.95
CA VAL A 4 16.09 37.28 22.89
C VAL A 4 17.32 38.08 23.30
N PRO A 5 18.52 37.45 23.36
CA PRO A 5 19.78 38.12 23.70
C PRO A 5 20.11 39.26 22.73
N ALA A 6 20.75 40.31 23.22
CA ALA A 6 21.09 41.49 22.41
C ALA A 6 22.07 41.17 21.27
N GLU A 7 22.96 40.18 21.45
CA GLU A 7 23.83 39.69 20.37
C GLU A 7 23.04 39.16 19.16
N TRP A 8 21.94 38.43 19.39
CA TRP A 8 21.13 37.87 18.30
C TRP A 8 20.32 38.95 17.59
N LYS A 9 19.91 40.01 18.31
CA LYS A 9 19.23 41.16 17.70
C LYS A 9 20.16 41.89 16.72
N LEU A 10 21.44 42.10 17.08
CA LEU A 10 22.45 42.68 16.18
C LEU A 10 22.75 41.77 14.96
N ASP A 11 22.93 40.47 15.18
CA ASP A 11 23.23 39.51 14.11
C ASP A 11 22.07 39.37 13.10
N LEU A 12 20.83 39.56 13.57
CA LEU A 12 19.63 39.58 12.73
C LEU A 12 19.36 40.94 12.07
N GLY A 13 20.25 41.92 12.26
CA GLY A 13 20.12 43.27 11.68
C GLY A 13 19.00 44.12 12.29
N VAL A 14 18.53 43.76 13.49
CA VAL A 14 17.49 44.47 14.23
C VAL A 14 18.14 45.46 15.20
N SER A 15 17.70 46.72 15.18
CA SER A 15 18.15 47.74 16.12
C SER A 15 17.89 47.31 17.56
N VAL A 16 18.88 47.45 18.45
CA VAL A 16 18.69 47.31 19.91
C VAL A 16 18.00 48.57 20.48
N GLY A 17 17.03 49.10 19.74
CA GLY A 17 16.18 50.22 20.11
C GLY A 17 14.75 49.71 20.30
N THR A 18 14.02 50.27 21.26
CA THR A 18 12.65 49.89 21.59
C THR A 18 11.65 50.43 20.57
N ASP A 19 11.74 50.02 19.30
CA ASP A 19 10.74 50.31 18.28
C ASP A 19 9.81 49.11 18.08
N HIS A 20 8.49 49.32 18.25
CA HIS A 20 7.48 48.25 18.12
C HIS A 20 7.45 47.61 16.71
N ALA A 21 8.00 48.29 15.70
CA ALA A 21 8.15 47.76 14.35
C ALA A 21 9.18 46.62 14.28
N ASP A 22 10.23 46.70 15.09
CA ASP A 22 11.31 45.71 15.16
C ASP A 22 10.84 44.42 15.85
N ASP A 23 9.98 44.53 16.87
CA ASP A 23 9.35 43.38 17.52
C ASP A 23 8.43 42.60 16.57
N PHE A 24 7.69 43.30 15.72
CA PHE A 24 6.85 42.68 14.70
C PHE A 24 7.69 41.93 13.67
N PHE A 25 8.76 42.56 13.18
CA PHE A 25 9.70 41.94 12.25
C PHE A 25 10.34 40.67 12.84
N LEU A 26 10.79 40.74 14.09
CA LEU A 26 11.37 39.62 14.83
C LEU A 26 10.36 38.47 15.00
N SER A 27 9.11 38.79 15.34
CA SER A 27 8.05 37.78 15.50
C SER A 27 7.74 37.03 14.20
N ILE A 28 7.74 37.74 13.06
CA ILE A 28 7.55 37.14 11.74
C ILE A 28 8.75 36.27 11.36
N LEU A 29 9.96 36.71 11.65
CA LEU A 29 11.18 35.95 11.36
C LEU A 29 11.18 34.61 12.10
N PHE A 30 10.83 34.60 13.39
CA PHE A 30 10.67 33.38 14.16
C PHE A 30 9.51 32.52 13.65
N ALA A 31 8.38 33.11 13.27
CA ALA A 31 7.24 32.37 12.71
C ALA A 31 7.62 31.63 11.41
N ILE A 32 8.31 32.29 10.49
CA ILE A 32 8.78 31.67 9.24
C ILE A 32 9.78 30.55 9.53
N SER A 33 10.72 30.78 10.46
CA SER A 33 11.71 29.78 10.86
C SER A 33 11.05 28.51 11.41
N VAL A 34 10.00 28.66 12.23
CA VAL A 34 9.22 27.52 12.75
C VAL A 34 8.46 26.79 11.65
N VAL A 35 7.90 27.48 10.66
CA VAL A 35 7.22 26.84 9.52
C VAL A 35 8.21 26.03 8.66
N VAL A 36 9.41 26.57 8.42
CA VAL A 36 10.44 25.91 7.62
C VAL A 36 10.98 24.67 8.34
N ILE A 37 11.31 24.78 9.64
CA ILE A 37 11.80 23.63 10.42
C ILE A 37 10.72 22.55 10.59
N ALA A 38 9.44 22.93 10.56
CA ALA A 38 8.32 22.00 10.66
C ALA A 38 8.07 21.20 9.37
N CYS A 39 8.75 21.51 8.26
CA CYS A 39 8.58 20.77 7.01
C CYS A 39 8.86 19.27 7.19
N PRO A 40 7.86 18.39 7.04
CA PRO A 40 8.02 16.97 7.38
C PRO A 40 8.59 16.17 6.21
N CYS A 41 9.81 16.49 5.76
CA CYS A 41 10.44 15.87 4.58
C CYS A 41 10.46 14.33 4.64
N ALA A 42 10.65 13.77 5.84
CA ALA A 42 10.64 12.32 6.06
C ALA A 42 9.25 11.69 5.89
N LEU A 43 8.17 12.43 6.20
CA LEU A 43 6.80 11.93 6.12
C LEU A 43 6.41 11.65 4.66
N GLY A 44 6.82 12.51 3.73
CA GLY A 44 6.55 12.35 2.30
C GLY A 44 7.22 11.13 1.68
N LEU A 45 8.37 10.70 2.22
CA LEU A 45 9.11 9.53 1.73
C LEU A 45 8.80 8.24 2.49
N ALA A 46 8.19 8.32 3.67
CA ALA A 46 7.91 7.15 4.51
C ALA A 46 7.06 6.11 3.77
N THR A 47 5.90 6.53 3.23
CA THR A 47 4.96 5.64 2.53
C THR A 47 5.53 5.00 1.26
N PRO A 48 6.09 5.75 0.29
CA PRO A 48 6.62 5.14 -0.94
C PRO A 48 7.80 4.20 -0.65
N THR A 49 8.66 4.55 0.33
CA THR A 49 9.77 3.67 0.72
C THR A 49 9.26 2.38 1.36
N ALA A 50 8.30 2.46 2.27
CA ALA A 50 7.71 1.29 2.90
C ALA A 50 7.02 0.35 1.88
N VAL A 51 6.25 0.92 0.95
CA VAL A 51 5.60 0.15 -0.12
C VAL A 51 6.62 -0.50 -1.05
N MET A 52 7.62 0.25 -1.51
CA MET A 52 8.64 -0.26 -2.43
C MET A 52 9.43 -1.42 -1.80
N VAL A 53 9.89 -1.25 -0.56
CA VAL A 53 10.63 -2.30 0.15
C VAL A 53 9.72 -3.48 0.46
N GLY A 54 8.48 -3.25 0.91
CA GLY A 54 7.50 -4.29 1.19
C GLY A 54 7.19 -5.16 -0.03
N CYS A 55 6.94 -4.54 -1.18
CA CYS A 55 6.75 -5.24 -2.46
C CYS A 55 8.01 -6.01 -2.88
N GLY A 56 9.20 -5.42 -2.70
CA GLY A 56 10.47 -6.09 -3.01
C GLY A 56 10.72 -7.34 -2.16
N VAL A 57 10.37 -7.28 -0.87
CA VAL A 57 10.44 -8.44 0.03
C VAL A 57 9.40 -9.50 -0.35
N GLY A 58 8.18 -9.08 -0.70
CA GLY A 58 7.13 -9.98 -1.19
C GLY A 58 7.55 -10.73 -2.46
N ALA A 59 8.12 -10.02 -3.44
CA ALA A 59 8.59 -10.60 -4.69
C ALA A 59 9.67 -11.66 -4.47
N LYS A 60 10.61 -11.42 -3.53
CA LYS A 60 11.63 -12.43 -3.13
C LYS A 60 11.03 -13.70 -2.53
N LYS A 61 9.80 -13.62 -2.02
CA LYS A 61 9.03 -14.76 -1.47
C LYS A 61 8.00 -15.33 -2.46
N GLY A 62 8.04 -14.93 -3.73
CA GLY A 62 7.09 -15.38 -4.76
C GLY A 62 5.71 -14.73 -4.69
N VAL A 63 5.55 -13.66 -3.90
CA VAL A 63 4.28 -12.91 -3.79
C VAL A 63 4.38 -11.62 -4.58
N LEU A 64 3.71 -11.57 -5.73
CA LEU A 64 3.69 -10.38 -6.57
C LEU A 64 2.56 -9.43 -6.14
N ILE A 65 2.92 -8.29 -5.55
CA ILE A 65 1.97 -7.29 -5.07
C ILE A 65 1.89 -6.14 -6.10
N LYS A 66 0.71 -5.95 -6.70
CA LYS A 66 0.49 -4.93 -7.74
C LYS A 66 0.13 -3.57 -7.13
N GLY A 67 1.16 -2.76 -6.86
CA GLY A 67 1.02 -1.38 -6.36
C GLY A 67 0.82 -1.27 -4.84
N GLY A 68 0.90 -0.05 -4.31
CA GLY A 68 0.84 0.21 -2.85
C GLY A 68 -0.53 -0.04 -2.21
N ARG A 69 -1.62 0.30 -2.91
CA ARG A 69 -2.99 0.11 -2.39
C ARG A 69 -3.29 -1.33 -2.05
N ALA A 70 -2.80 -2.29 -2.84
CA ALA A 70 -2.97 -3.71 -2.57
C ALA A 70 -2.29 -4.12 -1.26
N LEU A 71 -1.06 -3.63 -1.02
CA LEU A 71 -0.31 -3.89 0.22
C LEU A 71 -0.99 -3.26 1.45
N GLU A 72 -1.48 -2.03 1.32
CA GLU A 72 -2.17 -1.32 2.41
C GLU A 72 -3.53 -1.97 2.74
N THR A 73 -4.30 -2.35 1.71
CA THR A 73 -5.62 -2.96 1.88
C THR A 73 -5.51 -4.37 2.47
N ALA A 74 -4.43 -5.10 2.13
CA ALA A 74 -4.18 -6.44 2.66
C ALA A 74 -4.14 -6.49 4.20
N ARG A 75 -3.77 -5.39 4.86
CA ARG A 75 -3.79 -5.29 6.33
C ARG A 75 -5.19 -5.46 6.93
N TYR A 76 -6.23 -5.06 6.21
CA TYR A 76 -7.61 -5.03 6.70
C TYR A 76 -8.43 -6.24 6.26
N ILE A 77 -7.85 -7.19 5.51
CA ILE A 77 -8.54 -8.39 5.06
C ILE A 77 -8.77 -9.32 6.26
N ASP A 78 -10.03 -9.61 6.58
CA ASP A 78 -10.45 -10.59 7.59
C ASP A 78 -10.97 -11.89 6.98
N THR A 79 -11.45 -11.85 5.73
CA THR A 79 -12.10 -12.97 5.05
C THR A 79 -11.43 -13.24 3.71
N ILE A 80 -11.14 -14.52 3.43
CA ILE A 80 -10.58 -14.97 2.15
C ILE A 80 -11.55 -15.93 1.48
N VAL A 81 -12.03 -15.57 0.30
CA VAL A 81 -12.86 -16.43 -0.55
C VAL A 81 -11.99 -16.97 -1.66
N PHE A 82 -11.82 -18.29 -1.68
CA PHE A 82 -11.06 -18.98 -2.72
C PHE A 82 -11.99 -19.41 -3.84
N ASP A 83 -11.55 -19.19 -5.08
CA ASP A 83 -12.09 -19.95 -6.20
C ASP A 83 -11.60 -21.40 -6.10
N LYS A 84 -12.41 -22.36 -6.54
CA LYS A 84 -12.03 -23.78 -6.50
C LYS A 84 -11.19 -24.16 -7.71
N THR A 85 -11.66 -23.81 -8.91
CA THR A 85 -11.09 -24.30 -10.17
C THR A 85 -9.85 -23.48 -10.52
N GLY A 86 -8.68 -24.10 -10.59
CA GLY A 86 -7.43 -23.40 -10.93
C GLY A 86 -6.76 -22.64 -9.79
N THR A 87 -7.41 -22.51 -8.61
CA THR A 87 -6.79 -21.96 -7.39
C THR A 87 -6.55 -23.06 -6.35
N LEU A 88 -7.60 -23.70 -5.82
CA LEU A 88 -7.44 -24.84 -4.91
C LEU A 88 -7.15 -26.15 -5.66
N THR A 89 -7.60 -26.23 -6.90
CA THR A 89 -7.41 -27.40 -7.78
C THR A 89 -6.54 -27.02 -8.97
N VAL A 90 -5.95 -28.03 -9.62
CA VAL A 90 -5.01 -27.86 -10.76
C VAL A 90 -5.67 -27.18 -11.98
N GLY A 91 -7.00 -27.04 -12.01
CA GLY A 91 -7.71 -26.43 -13.14
C GLY A 91 -7.74 -27.33 -14.38
N HIS A 92 -7.33 -28.60 -14.25
CA HIS A 92 -7.47 -29.63 -15.26
C HIS A 92 -8.54 -30.65 -14.82
N PRO A 93 -9.79 -30.50 -15.28
CA PRO A 93 -10.82 -31.48 -14.97
C PRO A 93 -10.48 -32.82 -15.64
N SER A 94 -10.55 -33.90 -14.86
CA SER A 94 -10.33 -35.27 -15.33
C SER A 94 -11.49 -36.14 -14.92
N VAL A 95 -12.02 -36.95 -15.85
CA VAL A 95 -13.04 -37.95 -15.52
C VAL A 95 -12.42 -39.00 -14.60
N ARG A 96 -12.94 -39.11 -13.37
CA ARG A 96 -12.47 -40.07 -12.37
C ARG A 96 -13.28 -41.36 -12.40
N ASP A 97 -14.61 -41.24 -12.42
CA ASP A 97 -15.54 -42.35 -12.35
C ASP A 97 -16.68 -42.14 -13.36
N VAL A 98 -17.13 -43.24 -13.97
CA VAL A 98 -18.31 -43.28 -14.82
C VAL A 98 -19.24 -44.33 -14.26
N VAL A 99 -20.37 -43.89 -13.71
CA VAL A 99 -21.40 -44.78 -13.16
C VAL A 99 -22.53 -44.88 -14.15
N VAL A 100 -22.82 -46.10 -14.61
CA VAL A 100 -23.91 -46.35 -15.56
C VAL A 100 -25.13 -46.86 -14.79
N ALA A 101 -26.25 -46.15 -14.91
CA ALA A 101 -27.50 -46.52 -14.24
C ALA A 101 -28.23 -47.70 -14.91
N ASP A 102 -28.21 -47.76 -16.24
CA ASP A 102 -28.82 -48.82 -17.03
C ASP A 102 -27.75 -49.72 -17.66
N ARG A 103 -27.85 -51.04 -17.44
CA ARG A 103 -26.92 -52.04 -18.01
C ARG A 103 -27.00 -52.15 -19.53
N ALA A 104 -28.00 -51.53 -20.16
CA ALA A 104 -28.09 -51.43 -21.62
C ALA A 104 -26.96 -50.59 -22.24
N TYR A 105 -26.32 -49.70 -21.48
CA TYR A 105 -25.26 -48.82 -21.98
C TYR A 105 -23.89 -49.20 -21.43
N THR A 106 -22.86 -49.01 -22.25
CA THR A 106 -21.48 -49.10 -21.80
C THR A 106 -20.96 -47.73 -21.33
N PRO A 107 -19.99 -47.69 -20.39
CA PRO A 107 -19.37 -46.42 -19.95
C PRO A 107 -18.80 -45.58 -21.11
N ARG A 108 -18.35 -46.25 -22.18
CA ARG A 108 -17.74 -45.61 -23.35
C ARG A 108 -18.77 -44.89 -24.21
N GLU A 109 -19.94 -45.49 -24.42
CA GLU A 109 -21.06 -44.86 -25.14
C GLU A 109 -21.59 -43.66 -24.36
N LEU A 110 -21.69 -43.79 -23.04
CA LEU A 110 -22.15 -42.71 -22.18
C LEU A 110 -21.18 -41.52 -22.20
N LEU A 111 -19.87 -41.77 -22.18
CA LEU A 111 -18.85 -40.75 -22.39
C LEU A 111 -18.92 -40.12 -23.79
N TYR A 112 -19.17 -40.90 -24.83
CA TYR A 112 -19.27 -40.39 -26.20
C TYR A 112 -20.45 -39.42 -26.37
N TYR A 113 -21.63 -39.79 -25.87
CA TYR A 113 -22.78 -38.91 -25.90
C TYR A 113 -22.62 -37.68 -24.99
N GLY A 114 -22.06 -37.85 -23.78
CA GLY A 114 -21.77 -36.73 -22.87
C GLY A 114 -20.78 -35.73 -23.48
N ALA A 115 -19.69 -36.22 -24.08
CA ALA A 115 -18.73 -35.37 -24.78
C ALA A 115 -19.36 -34.62 -25.96
N SER A 116 -20.30 -35.24 -26.68
CA SER A 116 -21.00 -34.60 -27.82
C SER A 116 -21.93 -33.45 -27.38
N LEU A 117 -22.35 -33.40 -26.12
CA LEU A 117 -23.26 -32.38 -25.57
C LEU A 117 -22.52 -31.21 -24.89
N GLU A 118 -21.33 -31.47 -24.35
CA GLU A 118 -20.51 -30.48 -23.64
C GLU A 118 -19.47 -29.80 -24.56
N CYS A 119 -19.34 -30.26 -25.80
CA CYS A 119 -18.54 -29.62 -26.86
C CYS A 119 -19.30 -28.46 -27.52
#